data_AF-A0A7S3K8H5-F1
#
_entry.id   AF-A0A7S3K8H5-F1
#
_cell.length_a   1.000
_cell.length_b   1.000
_cell.length_c   1.000
_cell.angle_alpha   90.00
_cell.angle_beta   90.00
_cell.angle_gamma   90.00
#
_symmetry.space_group_name_H-M   'P 1'
#
loop_
_entity.id
_entity.type
_entity.pdbx_description
1 polymer ?
#
loop_
_entity_poly.entity_id
_entity_poly.type
_entity_poly.pdbx_seq_one_letter_code
_entity_poly.pdbx_strand_id
1 'polypeptide(L)'
;TEISSCTTAWCNKISEYTESQNKPLGLNTVKLLKVASSGFGLSSHVTMRIAEHLYLSGFITYPRTESTAYSSNFNFNEVLEAHKSHPDWGYYASGLLEEGHEKPRAGVDAG
;
A
#
# COMPACT_ATOMS: atom_id res chain seq x y z
N THR A 1 26.40 -38.35 14.92
CA THR A 1 25.78 -39.47 14.17
C THR A 1 24.80 -40.07 15.15
N GLU A 2 23.49 -40.02 15.01
CA GLU A 2 22.67 -40.45 13.87
C GLU A 2 21.30 -39.74 13.93
N ILE A 3 20.93 -39.03 12.86
CA ILE A 3 19.52 -38.74 12.52
C ILE A 3 19.25 -39.37 11.15
N SER A 4 19.79 -40.58 10.93
CA SER A 4 20.01 -41.12 9.58
C SER A 4 18.94 -42.09 9.07
N SER A 5 17.76 -42.21 9.71
CA SER A 5 16.70 -43.09 9.17
C SER A 5 15.29 -42.92 9.79
N CYS A 6 14.87 -41.73 10.21
CA CYS A 6 13.47 -41.53 10.61
C CYS A 6 12.58 -41.22 9.40
N THR A 7 11.89 -42.25 8.89
CA THR A 7 10.99 -42.17 7.72
C THR A 7 9.58 -41.63 8.06
N THR A 8 9.23 -41.49 9.34
CA THR A 8 7.86 -41.14 9.76
C THR A 8 7.85 -40.07 10.86
N ALA A 9 7.01 -39.05 10.67
CA ALA A 9 6.72 -38.01 11.67
C ALA A 9 5.22 -38.02 12.02
N TRP A 10 4.90 -37.79 13.30
CA TRP A 10 3.53 -37.72 13.80
C TRP A 10 3.21 -36.27 14.21
N CYS A 11 2.14 -35.71 13.66
CA CYS A 11 1.66 -34.39 14.06
C CYS A 11 0.99 -34.50 15.43
N ASN A 12 1.61 -33.92 16.46
CA ASN A 12 1.07 -33.97 17.83
C ASN A 12 -0.07 -32.97 18.07
N LYS A 13 -0.10 -31.86 17.32
CA LYS A 13 -1.07 -30.79 17.52
C LYS A 13 -1.17 -29.91 16.29
N ILE A 14 -2.40 -29.62 15.89
CA ILE A 14 -2.73 -28.61 14.88
C ILE A 14 -3.43 -27.48 15.64
N SER A 15 -2.96 -26.25 15.44
CA SER A 15 -3.60 -25.05 15.98
C SER A 15 -3.87 -24.08 14.83
N GLU A 16 -5.12 -23.69 14.70
CA GLU A 16 -5.58 -22.70 13.73
C GLU A 16 -5.77 -21.36 14.44
N TYR A 17 -5.26 -20.29 13.83
CA TYR A 17 -5.44 -18.93 14.32
C TYR A 17 -5.82 -18.04 13.14
N THR A 18 -6.79 -17.16 13.35
CA THR A 18 -7.20 -16.18 12.34
C THR A 18 -6.48 -14.87 12.61
N GLU A 19 -5.52 -14.55 11.75
CA GLU A 19 -4.86 -13.24 11.75
C GLU A 19 -5.53 -12.30 10.74
N SER A 20 -5.80 -11.06 11.16
CA SER A 20 -6.28 -10.01 10.27
C SER A 20 -5.18 -8.98 10.02
N GLN A 21 -4.89 -8.73 8.75
CA GLN A 21 -3.99 -7.66 8.35
C GLN A 21 -4.77 -6.37 8.11
N ASN A 22 -4.33 -5.30 8.76
CA ASN A 22 -4.97 -4.00 8.63
C ASN A 22 -4.55 -3.31 7.33
N LYS A 23 -5.46 -2.50 6.78
CA LYS A 23 -5.18 -1.60 5.67
C LYS A 23 -4.01 -0.66 6.00
N PRO A 24 -3.17 -0.31 5.01
CA PRO A 24 -2.07 0.63 5.23
C PRO A 24 -2.60 2.02 5.57
N LEU A 25 -1.79 2.79 6.29
CA LEU A 25 -1.99 4.24 6.45
C LEU A 25 -1.72 4.96 5.13
N GLY A 26 -2.17 6.22 5.02
CA GLY A 26 -1.80 7.09 3.91
C GLY A 26 -0.29 7.13 3.70
N LEU A 27 0.12 7.27 2.44
CA LEU A 27 1.51 7.24 2.05
C LEU A 27 2.15 8.62 2.32
N ASN A 28 3.18 8.65 3.18
CA ASN A 28 3.99 9.84 3.42
C ASN A 28 5.38 9.72 2.76
N THR A 29 6.15 10.80 2.80
CA THR A 29 7.49 10.88 2.17
C THR A 29 8.42 9.78 2.69
N VAL A 30 8.48 9.59 4.02
CA VAL A 30 9.37 8.61 4.64
C VAL A 30 9.05 7.19 4.18
N LYS A 31 7.76 6.82 4.11
CA LYS A 31 7.35 5.49 3.62
C LYS A 31 7.58 5.34 2.13
N LEU A 32 7.27 6.36 1.32
CA LEU A 32 7.55 6.37 -0.11
C LEU A 32 9.03 6.04 -0.37
N LEU A 33 9.95 6.74 0.29
CA LEU A 33 11.39 6.53 0.12
C LEU A 33 11.83 5.14 0.56
N LYS A 34 11.28 4.62 1.68
CA LYS A 34 11.57 3.26 2.15
C LYS A 34 11.15 2.19 1.15
N VAL A 35 9.90 2.27 0.68
CA VAL A 35 9.34 1.30 -0.29
C VAL A 35 10.04 1.42 -1.63
N ALA A 36 10.38 2.63 -2.07
CA ALA A 36 11.14 2.85 -3.30
C ALA A 36 12.53 2.20 -3.24
N SER A 37 13.20 2.33 -2.10
CA SER A 37 14.52 1.71 -1.90
C SER A 37 14.41 0.18 -1.81
N SER A 38 13.50 -0.36 -1.00
CA SER A 38 13.42 -1.80 -0.77
C SER A 38 12.77 -2.58 -1.93
N GLY A 39 11.76 -1.99 -2.58
CA GLY A 39 10.98 -2.63 -3.63
C GLY A 39 11.52 -2.38 -5.03
N PHE A 40 12.03 -1.18 -5.30
CA PHE A 40 12.48 -0.78 -6.63
C PHE A 40 13.98 -0.49 -6.72
N GLY A 41 14.74 -0.59 -5.61
CA GLY A 41 16.18 -0.34 -5.60
C GLY A 41 16.56 1.13 -5.84
N LEU A 42 15.61 2.06 -5.72
CA LEU A 42 15.85 3.48 -6.03
C LEU A 42 16.49 4.20 -4.84
N SER A 43 17.48 5.06 -5.12
CA SER A 43 17.99 5.98 -4.11
C SER A 43 16.95 7.04 -3.76
N SER A 44 17.07 7.62 -2.57
CA SER A 44 16.16 8.66 -2.09
C SER A 44 16.11 9.87 -3.04
N HIS A 45 17.28 10.27 -3.56
CA HIS A 45 17.39 11.39 -4.50
C HIS A 45 16.67 11.11 -5.83
N VAL A 46 16.87 9.92 -6.40
CA VAL A 46 16.20 9.53 -7.66
C VAL A 46 14.69 9.43 -7.46
N THR A 47 14.25 8.83 -6.35
CA THR A 47 12.83 8.71 -6.00
C THR A 47 12.15 10.07 -5.93
N MET A 48 12.75 11.03 -5.21
CA MET A 48 12.19 12.38 -5.09
C MET A 48 12.12 13.10 -6.43
N ARG A 49 13.15 12.97 -7.28
CA ARG A 49 13.17 13.58 -8.61
C ARG A 49 12.03 13.06 -9.50
N ILE A 50 11.77 11.75 -9.46
CA ILE A 50 10.67 11.13 -10.22
C ILE A 50 9.33 11.60 -9.67
N ALA A 51 9.17 11.59 -8.33
CA ALA A 51 7.95 12.04 -7.68
C ALA A 51 7.62 13.51 -7.98
N GLU A 52 8.64 14.39 -7.99
CA GLU A 52 8.48 15.79 -8.39
C GLU A 52 8.02 15.94 -9.84
N HIS A 53 8.60 15.16 -10.76
CA HIS A 53 8.17 15.15 -12.14
C HIS A 53 6.71 14.69 -12.30
N LEU A 54 6.30 13.65 -11.57
CA LEU A 54 4.92 13.16 -11.57
C LEU A 54 3.94 14.19 -10.98
N TYR A 55 4.34 14.91 -9.94
CA TYR A 55 3.56 16.00 -9.36
C TYR A 55 3.35 17.13 -10.37
N LEU A 56 4.42 17.59 -11.02
CA LEU A 56 4.34 18.64 -12.04
C LEU A 56 3.52 18.20 -13.27
N SER A 57 3.51 16.91 -13.56
CA SER A 57 2.69 16.33 -14.63
C SER A 57 1.22 16.12 -14.24
N GLY A 58 0.86 16.36 -12.97
CA GLY A 58 -0.50 16.22 -12.47
C GLY A 58 -0.94 14.79 -12.12
N PHE A 59 0.00 13.84 -11.99
CA PHE A 59 -0.34 12.44 -11.68
C PHE A 59 -0.49 12.15 -10.19
N ILE A 60 0.27 12.85 -9.34
CA ILE A 60 0.24 12.64 -7.89
C ILE A 60 0.12 13.97 -7.16
N THR A 61 -0.33 13.91 -5.91
CA THR A 61 -0.29 15.06 -5.00
C THR A 61 1.15 15.36 -4.55
N TYR A 62 1.35 16.51 -3.92
CA TYR A 62 2.68 16.99 -3.55
C TYR A 62 3.45 15.95 -2.70
N PRO A 63 4.63 15.47 -3.14
CA PRO A 63 5.24 14.26 -2.60
C PRO A 63 6.06 14.47 -1.32
N ARG A 64 6.16 15.72 -0.84
CA ARG A 64 6.88 16.09 0.38
C ARG A 64 5.88 16.40 1.49
N THR A 65 5.34 15.35 2.09
CA THR A 65 4.38 15.40 3.20
C THR A 65 4.73 14.41 4.31
N GLU A 66 4.47 14.82 5.56
CA GLU A 66 4.48 13.93 6.73
C GLU A 66 3.07 13.42 7.07
N SER A 67 2.02 14.05 6.52
CA SER A 67 0.63 13.66 6.74
C SER A 67 0.35 12.26 6.18
N THR A 68 -0.36 11.47 6.97
CA THR A 68 -0.84 10.13 6.61
C THR A 68 -2.36 10.03 6.71
N ALA A 69 -3.02 11.09 7.18
CA ALA A 69 -4.46 11.26 7.13
C ALA A 69 -4.89 11.88 5.80
N TYR A 70 -6.01 11.41 5.27
CA TYR A 70 -6.71 12.09 4.18
C TYR A 70 -7.61 13.19 4.76
N SER A 71 -7.73 14.32 4.06
CA SER A 71 -8.68 15.38 4.41
C SER A 71 -10.12 14.85 4.40
N SER A 72 -10.99 15.41 5.25
CA SER A 72 -12.42 15.08 5.26
C SER A 72 -13.13 15.37 3.93
N ASN A 73 -12.58 16.29 3.13
CA ASN A 73 -13.13 16.71 1.84
C ASN A 73 -12.49 15.98 0.65
N PHE A 74 -11.65 14.97 0.88
CA PHE A 74 -11.00 14.24 -0.19
C PHE A 74 -12.00 13.35 -0.96
N ASN A 75 -12.04 13.48 -2.28
CA ASN A 75 -12.96 12.74 -3.14
C ASN A 75 -12.35 11.41 -3.61
N PHE A 76 -12.59 10.34 -2.86
CA PHE A 76 -12.08 9.00 -3.21
C PHE A 76 -12.73 8.42 -4.47
N ASN A 77 -14.00 8.74 -4.75
CA ASN A 77 -14.70 8.22 -5.92
C ASN A 77 -14.05 8.70 -7.22
N GLU A 78 -13.66 9.97 -7.27
CA GLU A 78 -12.99 10.55 -8.44
C GLU A 78 -11.65 9.86 -8.73
N VAL A 79 -10.85 9.59 -7.70
CA VAL A 79 -9.58 8.88 -7.83
C VAL A 79 -9.81 7.44 -8.30
N LEU A 80 -10.78 6.73 -7.71
CA LEU A 80 -11.09 5.35 -8.10
C LEU A 80 -11.58 5.27 -9.55
N GLU A 81 -12.44 6.21 -9.99
CA GLU A 81 -12.92 6.29 -11.37
C GLU A 81 -11.77 6.44 -12.38
N ALA A 82 -10.78 7.29 -12.06
CA ALA A 82 -9.60 7.47 -12.90
C ALA A 82 -8.76 6.19 -13.06
N HIS A 83 -8.85 5.22 -12.13
CA HIS A 83 -8.08 3.98 -12.15
C HIS A 83 -8.79 2.78 -12.78
N LYS A 84 -10.09 2.86 -13.10
CA LYS A 84 -10.88 1.73 -13.64
C LYS A 84 -10.37 1.19 -14.97
N SER A 85 -9.77 2.04 -15.79
CA SER A 85 -9.26 1.66 -17.11
C SER A 85 -7.91 0.95 -17.07
N HIS A 86 -7.26 0.86 -15.89
CA HIS A 86 -5.96 0.22 -15.79
C HIS A 86 -6.08 -1.31 -15.99
N PRO A 87 -5.28 -1.93 -16.87
CA PRO A 87 -5.41 -3.36 -17.18
C PRO A 87 -5.20 -4.27 -15.96
N ASP A 88 -4.25 -3.93 -15.10
CA ASP A 88 -3.84 -4.83 -14.00
C ASP A 88 -4.67 -4.70 -12.72
N TRP A 89 -5.30 -3.55 -12.46
CA TRP A 89 -6.02 -3.30 -11.20
C TRP A 89 -7.34 -2.54 -11.37
N GLY A 90 -7.71 -2.18 -12.59
CA GLY A 90 -8.94 -1.45 -12.87
C GLY A 90 -10.20 -2.20 -12.45
N TYR A 91 -10.16 -3.53 -12.49
CA TYR A 91 -11.23 -4.39 -11.96
C TYR A 91 -11.41 -4.21 -10.44
N TYR A 92 -10.32 -4.04 -9.69
CA TYR A 92 -10.37 -3.85 -8.25
C TYR A 92 -10.93 -2.46 -7.90
N ALA A 93 -10.51 -1.42 -8.63
CA ALA A 93 -11.07 -0.08 -8.48
C ALA A 93 -12.57 -0.05 -8.82
N SER A 94 -13.00 -0.78 -9.86
CA SER A 94 -14.41 -0.91 -10.23
C SER A 94 -15.23 -1.60 -9.14
N GLY A 95 -14.73 -2.72 -8.59
CA GLY A 95 -15.37 -3.40 -7.47
C GLY A 95 -15.55 -2.52 -6.23
N LEU A 96 -14.53 -1.71 -5.89
CA LEU A 96 -14.62 -0.76 -4.77
C LEU A 96 -15.68 0.34 -4.98
N LEU A 97 -15.99 0.70 -6.23
CA LEU A 97 -17.03 1.67 -6.55
C LEU A 97 -18.43 1.04 -6.52
N GLU A 98 -18.55 -0.21 -6.95
CA GLU A 98 -19.82 -0.95 -7.00
C GLU A 98 -20.27 -1.43 -5.61
N GLU A 99 -19.35 -2.03 -4.85
CA GLU A 99 -19.62 -2.55 -3.50
C GLU A 99 -19.59 -1.44 -2.43
N GLY A 100 -19.00 -0.30 -2.77
CA GLY A 100 -18.66 0.77 -1.84
C GLY A 100 -17.33 0.52 -1.13
N HIS A 101 -16.58 1.60 -0.90
CA HIS A 101 -15.29 1.54 -0.22
C HIS A 101 -15.41 2.06 1.21
N GLU A 102 -14.72 1.39 2.14
CA GLU A 102 -14.59 1.87 3.51
C GLU A 102 -13.64 3.07 3.59
N LYS A 103 -13.85 3.91 4.60
CA LYS A 103 -12.93 5.02 4.89
C LYS A 103 -11.51 4.48 5.16
N PRO A 104 -10.48 5.14 4.64
CA PRO A 104 -9.10 4.77 4.93
C PRO A 104 -8.83 4.87 6.43
N ARG A 105 -7.85 4.09 6.90
CA ARG A 105 -7.44 4.09 8.29
C ARG A 105 -7.01 5.50 8.72
N ALA A 106 -7.49 5.96 9.88
CA ALA A 106 -7.13 7.26 10.42
C ALA A 106 -5.60 7.35 10.63
N GLY A 107 -4.99 8.34 9.97
CA GLY A 107 -3.58 8.68 10.11
C GLY A 107 -3.37 9.92 10.98
N VAL A 108 -2.16 10.46 10.92
CA VAL A 108 -1.79 11.74 11.53
C VAL A 108 -1.82 12.81 10.46
N ASP A 109 -2.47 13.94 10.76
CA ASP A 109 -2.36 15.17 9.97
C ASP A 109 -1.23 16.02 10.52
N ALA A 110 -0.29 16.41 9.66
CA ALA A 110 0.92 17.14 10.02
C ALA A 110 0.88 18.62 9.61
N GLY A 111 -0.23 19.11 9.04
CA GLY A 111 -0.40 20.54 8.70
C GLY A 111 -1.48 20.85 7.68
#